data_AF-A0A9X4QRY7-F1
#
_entry.id   AF-A0A9X4QRY7-F1
#
_cell.length_a   1.000
_cell.length_b   1.000
_cell.length_c   1.000
_cell.angle_alpha   90.00
_cell.angle_beta   90.00
_cell.angle_gamma   90.00
#
_symmetry.space_group_name_H-M   'P 1'
#
loop_
_entity.id
_entity.type
_entity.pdbx_description
1 polymer ?
#
loop_
_entity_poly.entity_id
_entity_poly.type
_entity_poly.pdbx_seq_one_letter_code
_entity_poly.pdbx_strand_id
1 'polypeptide(L)'
;MDTQTNWAEAAWQQVVEKIGKTSVAIGASFPNVSQQGRYIRSLAHDWVAGFWPGLLWLVYRDTRDERLKELAVQCEAQIGRTLWEFDFFASRCRVHVRVKQRQPISASAGRGSQAPRIDGRQPAGRKI
;
A
#
# COMPACT_ATOMS: atom_id res chain seq x y z
N MET A 1 47.12 -9.61 -6.23
CA MET A 1 45.79 -10.19 -6.49
C MET A 1 45.08 -10.20 -5.16
N ASP A 2 44.17 -9.26 -4.96
CA ASP A 2 43.50 -9.07 -3.67
C ASP A 2 42.56 -10.25 -3.43
N THR A 3 42.91 -11.07 -2.45
CA THR A 3 42.12 -12.19 -1.93
C THR A 3 40.93 -11.67 -1.12
N GLN A 4 40.18 -10.72 -1.68
CA GLN A 4 38.92 -10.28 -1.13
C GLN A 4 37.85 -11.13 -1.82
N THR A 5 37.51 -12.26 -1.22
CA THR A 5 36.33 -13.03 -1.61
C THR A 5 35.17 -12.04 -1.73
N ASN A 6 34.66 -11.84 -2.95
CA ASN A 6 33.61 -10.86 -3.20
C ASN A 6 32.35 -11.37 -2.49
N TRP A 7 32.16 -10.94 -1.24
CA TRP A 7 31.07 -11.37 -0.37
C TRP A 7 29.71 -11.11 -1.03
N ALA A 8 29.61 -10.10 -1.89
CA ALA A 8 28.39 -9.78 -2.61
C ALA A 8 28.05 -10.87 -3.63
N GLU A 9 29.06 -11.40 -4.34
CA GLU A 9 28.88 -12.53 -5.25
C GLU A 9 28.46 -13.78 -4.46
N ALA A 10 29.13 -14.08 -3.35
CA ALA A 10 28.78 -15.22 -2.51
C ALA A 10 27.37 -15.12 -1.90
N ALA A 11 26.94 -13.91 -1.51
CA ALA A 11 25.60 -13.64 -1.04
C ALA A 11 24.56 -13.77 -2.17
N TRP A 12 24.90 -13.29 -3.37
CA TRP A 12 24.05 -13.40 -4.54
C TRP A 12 23.77 -14.85 -4.93
N GLN A 13 24.80 -15.70 -4.96
CA GLN A 13 24.63 -17.13 -5.24
C GLN A 13 23.67 -17.81 -4.23
N GLN A 14 23.78 -17.46 -2.94
CA GLN A 14 22.85 -17.95 -1.91
C GLN A 14 21.42 -17.46 -2.13
N VAL A 15 21.24 -16.21 -2.57
CA VAL A 15 19.92 -15.66 -2.92
C VAL A 15 19.32 -16.42 -4.10
N VAL A 16 20.09 -16.61 -5.18
CA VAL A 16 19.64 -17.36 -6.36
C VAL A 16 19.21 -18.77 -5.99
N GLU A 17 20.02 -19.49 -5.21
CA GLU A 17 19.70 -20.84 -4.75
C GLU A 17 18.43 -20.86 -3.88
N LYS A 18 18.31 -19.90 -2.96
CA LYS A 18 17.16 -19.80 -2.06
C LYS A 18 15.87 -19.50 -2.84
N ILE A 19 15.90 -18.58 -3.80
CA ILE A 19 14.75 -18.24 -4.64
C ILE A 19 14.40 -19.43 -5.54
N GLY A 20 15.39 -20.12 -6.11
CA GLY A 20 15.19 -21.35 -6.86
C GLY A 20 14.40 -22.39 -6.06
N LYS A 21 14.83 -22.70 -4.84
CA LYS A 21 14.12 -23.64 -3.94
C LYS A 21 12.75 -23.13 -3.51
N THR A 22 12.66 -21.85 -3.14
CA THR A 22 11.44 -21.26 -2.58
C THR A 22 10.35 -21.12 -3.65
N SER A 23 10.72 -20.84 -4.90
CA SER A 23 9.79 -20.74 -6.02
C SER A 23 9.08 -22.05 -6.34
N VAL A 24 9.71 -23.20 -6.09
CA VAL A 24 9.04 -24.52 -6.20
C VAL A 24 7.97 -24.69 -5.13
N ALA A 25 8.24 -24.25 -3.90
CA ALA A 25 7.31 -24.42 -2.78
C ALA A 25 6.16 -23.40 -2.77
N ILE A 26 6.43 -22.16 -3.19
CA ILE A 26 5.46 -21.06 -3.19
C ILE A 26 4.67 -21.00 -4.49
N GLY A 27 5.34 -21.17 -5.64
CA GLY A 27 4.74 -20.97 -6.95
C GLY A 27 4.22 -19.54 -7.16
N ALA A 28 3.08 -19.43 -7.85
CA ALA A 28 2.40 -18.17 -8.16
C ALA A 28 1.52 -17.70 -6.98
N SER A 29 2.12 -17.61 -5.81
CA SER A 29 1.51 -17.14 -4.55
C SER A 29 2.43 -16.13 -3.86
N PHE A 30 1.90 -15.39 -2.91
CA PHE A 30 2.61 -14.28 -2.27
C PHE A 30 3.11 -14.67 -0.88
N PRO A 31 4.41 -14.75 -0.60
CA PRO A 31 4.94 -14.86 0.75
C PRO A 31 4.79 -13.54 1.52
N ASN A 32 4.32 -13.61 2.77
CA ASN A 32 4.28 -12.47 3.68
C ASN A 32 5.29 -12.64 4.83
N VAL A 33 4.93 -13.46 5.82
CA VAL A 33 5.75 -13.70 7.02
C VAL A 33 6.12 -15.17 7.13
N SER A 34 7.29 -15.47 7.68
CA SER A 34 7.67 -16.84 8.02
C SER A 34 7.20 -17.17 9.44
N GLN A 35 6.44 -18.26 9.59
CA GLN A 35 6.14 -18.86 10.89
C GLN A 35 6.67 -20.29 10.90
N GLN A 36 7.45 -20.65 11.92
CA GLN A 36 8.06 -21.98 12.06
C GLN A 36 8.88 -22.41 10.83
N GLY A 37 9.57 -21.45 10.20
CA GLY A 37 10.42 -21.72 9.02
C GLY A 37 9.66 -21.88 7.70
N ARG A 38 8.35 -21.64 7.67
CA ARG A 38 7.53 -21.68 6.45
C ARG A 38 6.88 -20.33 6.20
N TYR A 39 6.86 -19.90 4.93
CA TYR A 39 6.15 -18.71 4.53
C TYR A 39 4.63 -18.93 4.61
N ILE A 40 3.96 -18.00 5.28
CA ILE A 40 2.51 -17.82 5.19
C ILE A 40 2.22 -17.07 3.91
N ARG A 41 1.22 -17.57 3.18
CA ARG A 41 0.79 -16.98 1.92
C ARG A 41 -0.21 -15.86 2.18
N SER A 42 0.00 -14.71 1.55
CA SER A 42 -0.87 -13.54 1.53
C SER A 42 -1.80 -13.53 0.31
N LEU A 43 -2.76 -12.62 0.35
CA LEU A 43 -3.63 -12.31 -0.78
C LEU A 43 -2.91 -11.37 -1.77
N ALA A 44 -3.35 -11.37 -3.02
CA ALA A 44 -2.75 -10.55 -4.08
C ALA A 44 -2.87 -9.03 -3.86
N HIS A 45 -3.84 -8.62 -3.03
CA HIS A 45 -4.07 -7.21 -2.69
C HIS A 45 -3.26 -6.72 -1.49
N ASP A 46 -2.53 -7.60 -0.82
CA ASP A 46 -1.67 -7.19 0.29
C ASP A 46 -0.52 -6.34 -0.21
N TRP A 47 -0.15 -5.31 0.57
CA TRP A 47 0.92 -4.37 0.18
C TRP A 47 2.28 -5.05 -0.04
N VAL A 48 2.51 -6.22 0.55
CA VAL A 48 3.75 -7.01 0.38
C VAL A 48 3.74 -7.88 -0.88
N ALA A 49 2.60 -8.04 -1.55
CA ALA A 49 2.46 -8.95 -2.68
C ALA A 49 3.43 -8.63 -3.83
N GLY A 50 3.80 -7.35 -4.01
CA GLY A 50 4.72 -6.90 -5.06
C GLY A 50 6.18 -7.32 -4.87
N PHE A 51 6.62 -7.65 -3.65
CA PHE A 51 8.03 -8.00 -3.41
C PHE A 51 8.43 -9.31 -4.07
N TRP A 52 7.54 -10.31 -4.05
CA TRP A 52 7.82 -11.63 -4.58
C TRP A 52 8.02 -11.67 -6.10
N PRO A 53 7.10 -11.16 -6.95
CA PRO A 53 7.35 -11.09 -8.39
C PRO A 53 8.60 -10.26 -8.72
N GLY A 54 8.89 -9.21 -7.94
CA GLY A 54 10.13 -8.44 -8.10
C GLY A 54 11.40 -9.29 -7.89
N LEU A 55 11.45 -10.11 -6.84
CA LEU A 55 12.57 -11.03 -6.60
C LEU A 55 12.70 -12.07 -7.71
N LEU A 56 11.59 -12.62 -8.21
CA LEU A 56 11.60 -13.57 -9.32
C LEU A 56 12.19 -12.95 -10.59
N TRP A 57 11.81 -11.71 -10.92
CA TRP A 57 12.35 -10.98 -12.06
C TRP A 57 13.85 -10.70 -11.94
N LEU A 58 14.32 -10.32 -10.74
CA LEU A 58 15.74 -10.07 -10.49
C LEU A 58 16.59 -11.33 -10.73
N VAL A 59 16.14 -12.48 -10.23
CA VAL A 59 16.85 -13.74 -10.44
C VAL A 59 16.73 -14.21 -11.89
N TYR A 60 15.57 -14.06 -12.53
CA TYR A 60 15.41 -14.38 -13.95
C TYR A 60 16.36 -13.56 -14.84
N ARG A 61 16.56 -12.26 -14.57
CA ARG A 61 17.45 -11.40 -15.36
C ARG A 61 18.85 -12.01 -15.50
N ASP A 62 19.37 -12.57 -14.40
CA ASP A 62 20.75 -13.04 -14.30
C ASP A 62 20.87 -14.54 -14.64
N THR A 63 19.86 -15.36 -14.31
CA THR A 63 19.88 -16.82 -14.55
C THR A 63 19.23 -17.27 -15.85
N ARG A 64 18.30 -16.46 -16.39
CA ARG A 64 17.41 -16.79 -17.51
C ARG A 64 16.55 -18.05 -17.29
N ASP A 65 16.26 -18.42 -16.04
CA ASP A 65 15.32 -19.50 -15.71
C ASP A 65 13.88 -19.07 -16.06
N GLU A 66 13.37 -19.55 -17.21
CA GLU A 66 12.04 -19.23 -17.73
C GLU A 66 10.91 -19.55 -16.74
N ARG A 67 11.07 -20.57 -15.89
CA ARG A 67 10.08 -20.91 -14.87
C ARG A 67 9.87 -19.76 -13.89
N LEU A 68 10.92 -19.02 -13.52
CA LEU A 68 10.81 -17.87 -12.63
C LEU A 68 10.05 -16.72 -13.29
N LYS A 69 10.28 -16.50 -14.59
CA LYS A 69 9.54 -15.52 -15.38
C LYS A 69 8.06 -15.89 -15.48
N GLU A 70 7.72 -17.14 -15.75
CA GLU A 70 6.33 -17.60 -15.80
C GLU A 70 5.60 -17.35 -14.47
N LEU A 71 6.26 -17.65 -13.35
CA LEU A 71 5.72 -17.37 -12.02
C LEU A 71 5.54 -15.88 -11.76
N ALA A 72 6.52 -15.06 -12.16
CA ALA A 72 6.44 -13.61 -12.01
C ALA A 72 5.26 -13.02 -12.78
N VAL A 73 5.07 -13.43 -14.04
CA VAL A 73 3.94 -13.00 -14.89
C VAL A 73 2.59 -13.42 -14.29
N GLN A 74 2.49 -14.64 -13.75
CA GLN A 74 1.26 -15.11 -13.10
C GLN A 74 0.94 -14.30 -11.84
N CYS A 75 1.96 -13.95 -11.04
CA CYS A 75 1.80 -13.07 -9.88
C CYS A 75 1.34 -11.67 -10.29
N GLU A 76 1.95 -11.09 -11.32
CA GLU A 76 1.56 -9.76 -11.83
C GLU A 76 0.13 -9.73 -12.37
N ALA A 77 -0.32 -10.80 -13.04
CA ALA A 77 -1.70 -10.90 -13.50
C ALA A 77 -2.71 -10.87 -12.34
N GLN A 78 -2.39 -11.52 -11.22
CA GLN A 78 -3.22 -11.53 -10.01
C GLN A 78 -3.27 -10.15 -9.33
N ILE A 79 -2.11 -9.50 -9.18
CA ILE A 79 -2.02 -8.14 -8.62
C ILE A 79 -2.76 -7.15 -9.53
N GLY A 80 -2.52 -7.24 -10.84
CA GLY A 80 -3.15 -6.39 -11.85
C GLY A 80 -4.68 -6.48 -11.80
N ARG A 81 -5.25 -7.69 -11.67
CA ARG A 81 -6.70 -7.86 -11.52
C ARG A 81 -7.26 -7.08 -10.33
N THR A 82 -6.57 -7.10 -9.20
CA THR A 82 -6.98 -6.34 -7.99
C THR A 82 -7.03 -4.83 -8.28
N LEU A 83 -6.02 -4.30 -8.98
CA LEU A 83 -5.97 -2.88 -9.33
C LEU A 83 -7.09 -2.48 -10.29
N TRP A 84 -7.37 -3.33 -11.30
CA TRP A 84 -8.47 -3.13 -12.23
C TRP A 84 -9.83 -3.12 -11.53
N GLU A 85 -10.06 -4.04 -10.59
CA GLU A 85 -11.30 -4.09 -9.80
C GLU A 85 -11.51 -2.80 -8.98
N PHE A 86 -10.42 -2.30 -8.36
CA PHE A 86 -10.46 -1.04 -7.63
C PHE A 86 -10.79 0.16 -8.53
N ASP A 87 -10.11 0.30 -9.67
CA ASP A 87 -10.32 1.41 -10.61
C ASP A 87 -11.73 1.40 -11.23
N PHE A 88 -12.22 0.20 -11.58
CA PHE A 88 -13.58 0.04 -12.09
C PHE A 88 -14.63 0.48 -11.06
N PHE A 89 -14.46 0.10 -9.78
CA PHE A 89 -15.37 0.52 -8.72
C PHE A 89 -15.29 2.02 -8.45
N ALA A 90 -14.07 2.58 -8.39
CA ALA A 90 -13.85 4.01 -8.19
C ALA A 90 -14.49 4.84 -9.32
N SER A 91 -14.35 4.39 -10.57
CA SER A 91 -14.93 5.04 -11.75
C SER A 91 -16.47 4.99 -11.78
N ARG A 92 -17.07 3.96 -11.17
CA ARG A 92 -18.53 3.79 -11.12
C ARG A 92 -19.17 4.51 -9.94
N CYS A 93 -18.43 4.71 -8.85
CA CYS A 93 -18.81 5.54 -7.72
C CYS A 93 -18.66 7.03 -8.04
N ARG A 94 -19.51 7.56 -8.93
CA ARG A 94 -19.68 9.01 -9.09
C ARG A 94 -20.43 9.55 -7.87
N VAL A 95 -19.71 9.71 -6.75
CA VAL A 95 -20.20 10.47 -5.60
C VAL A 95 -20.39 11.90 -6.11
N HIS A 96 -21.65 12.32 -6.27
CA HIS A 96 -21.99 13.70 -6.56
C HIS A 96 -21.58 14.55 -5.36
N VAL A 97 -20.32 14.97 -5.32
CA VAL A 97 -19.89 16.04 -4.42
C VAL A 97 -20.55 17.31 -4.94
N ARG A 98 -21.71 17.65 -4.39
CA ARG A 98 -22.31 18.98 -4.58
C ARG A 98 -21.38 19.98 -3.90
N VAL A 99 -20.45 20.54 -4.67
CA VAL A 99 -19.72 21.74 -4.25
C VAL A 99 -20.76 22.84 -4.12
N LYS A 100 -21.15 23.15 -2.89
CA LYS A 100 -22.03 24.27 -2.59
C LYS A 100 -21.23 25.53 -2.92
N GLN A 101 -21.45 26.13 -4.09
CA GLN A 101 -20.83 27.40 -4.46
C GLN A 101 -21.14 28.41 -3.34
N ARG A 102 -20.11 28.83 -2.60
CA ARG A 102 -20.24 29.93 -1.64
C ARG A 102 -20.42 31.20 -2.46
N GLN A 103 -21.56 31.87 -2.28
CA GLN A 103 -21.73 33.21 -2.81
C GLN A 103 -20.72 34.15 -2.16
N PRO A 104 -20.13 35.11 -2.91
CA PRO A 104 -19.25 36.10 -2.33
C PRO A 104 -20.06 37.00 -1.40
N ILE A 105 -19.60 37.12 -0.16
CA ILE A 105 -20.08 38.11 0.79
C ILE A 105 -19.73 39.50 0.23
N SER A 106 -20.72 40.22 -0.27
CA SER A 106 -20.59 41.64 -0.62
C SER A 106 -20.34 42.44 0.66
N ALA A 107 -19.20 43.12 0.73
CA ALA A 107 -18.90 44.05 1.81
C ALA A 107 -19.79 45.30 1.68
N SER A 108 -20.76 45.45 2.58
CA SER A 108 -21.47 46.72 2.79
C SER A 108 -21.04 47.32 4.12
N ALA A 109 -20.39 48.48 4.04
CA ALA A 109 -19.90 49.26 5.16
C ALA A 109 -21.02 49.86 6.02
N GLY A 110 -20.89 49.67 7.34
CA GLY A 110 -21.17 50.64 8.42
C GLY A 110 -22.57 51.24 8.61
N ARG A 111 -23.18 50.95 9.78
CA ARG A 111 -23.60 51.96 10.79
C ARG A 111 -24.36 51.32 11.98
N GLY A 112 -24.04 51.77 13.19
CA GLY A 112 -25.07 52.04 14.22
C GLY A 112 -25.27 51.03 15.36
N SER A 113 -24.55 51.25 16.47
CA SER A 113 -25.08 51.47 17.84
C SER A 113 -26.24 50.60 18.39
N GLN A 114 -25.93 49.71 19.36
CA GLN A 114 -26.39 49.74 20.77
C GLN A 114 -26.41 48.32 21.37
N ALA A 115 -25.71 48.16 22.49
CA ALA A 115 -25.74 46.96 23.33
C ALA A 115 -26.84 47.10 24.40
N PRO A 116 -27.69 46.08 24.62
CA PRO A 116 -28.47 46.00 25.84
C PRO A 116 -27.78 45.11 26.90
N ARG A 117 -27.69 45.66 28.12
CA ARG A 117 -27.39 44.96 29.38
C ARG A 117 -28.51 44.01 29.76
N ILE A 118 -28.15 42.81 30.21
CA ILE A 118 -28.93 41.97 31.15
C ILE A 118 -27.91 41.04 31.83
N ASP A 119 -27.41 41.40 33.00
CA ASP A 119 -27.94 41.22 34.36
C ASP A 119 -27.79 39.78 34.89
N GLY A 120 -27.16 39.69 36.05
CA GLY A 120 -26.53 38.49 36.58
C GLY A 120 -27.50 37.52 37.26
N ARG A 121 -27.24 36.23 37.09
CA ARG A 121 -27.59 35.23 38.11
C ARG A 121 -26.74 33.96 37.95
N GLN A 122 -25.88 33.73 38.94
CA GLN A 122 -25.25 32.44 39.20
C GLN A 122 -26.16 31.64 40.15
N PRO A 123 -26.27 30.33 39.96
CA PRO A 123 -25.99 29.44 41.10
C PRO A 123 -25.21 28.19 40.65
N ALA A 124 -24.10 27.89 41.33
CA ALA A 124 -24.01 26.96 42.45
C ALA A 124 -23.91 25.50 41.98
N GLY A 125 -22.73 24.93 42.21
CA GLY A 125 -22.42 23.56 41.84
C GLY A 125 -23.18 22.51 42.65
N ARG A 126 -23.07 21.26 42.19
CA ARG A 126 -23.18 20.09 43.04
C ARG A 126 -22.25 19.01 42.51
N LYS A 127 -21.21 18.75 43.28
CA LYS A 127 -20.43 17.51 43.22
C LYS A 127 -21.33 16.36 43.66
N ILE A 128 -21.31 15.25 42.93
CA ILE A 128 -21.17 13.90 43.50
C ILE A 128 -20.22 13.17 42.55
#